data_AF-C7M2I4-F1
#
_entry.id   AF-C7M2I4-F1
#
_cell.length_a   1.000
_cell.length_b   1.000
_cell.length_c   1.000
_cell.angle_alpha   90.00
_cell.angle_beta   90.00
_cell.angle_gamma   90.00
#
_symmetry.space_group_name_H-M   'P 1'
#
loop_
_entity.id
_entity.type
_entity.pdbx_description
1 polymer ?
#
loop_
_entity_poly.entity_id
_entity_poly.type
_entity_poly.pdbx_seq_one_letter_code
_entity_poly.pdbx_strand_id
1 'polypeptide(L)'
;MNEFVWEFDPAEFATLGTHGRPGERVFLFQAGANGEIVTLLVEKLQMAALARAIATALEDLARPGELPPTTPLTEPAEPAFRVGELQLAVDVDAGVLVIEAIEDERDVDVEPRRARFTLSRELAARLAIRIAEVVEQGRPTCPLCGYPINPEGHACPRTNGHRAPAR
;
A
#
# COMPACT_ATOMS: atom_id res chain seq x y z
N MET A 1 1.78 5.87 -27.69
CA MET A 1 1.33 6.52 -26.45
C MET A 1 0.75 5.41 -25.63
N ASN A 2 1.44 4.94 -24.59
CA ASN A 2 0.91 3.89 -23.72
C ASN A 2 -0.32 4.46 -23.02
N GLU A 3 -1.46 3.80 -23.22
CA GLU A 3 -2.77 4.21 -22.69
C GLU A 3 -2.90 3.72 -21.23
N PHE A 4 -3.40 4.58 -20.34
CA PHE A 4 -3.76 4.17 -18.98
C PHE A 4 -5.10 3.44 -19.04
N VAL A 5 -5.13 2.20 -18.56
CA VAL A 5 -6.38 1.41 -18.50
C VAL A 5 -7.29 1.96 -17.40
N TRP A 6 -6.70 2.54 -16.35
CA TRP A 6 -7.41 3.28 -15.30
C TRP A 6 -6.75 4.62 -15.07
N GLU A 7 -7.51 5.70 -15.12
CA GLU A 7 -7.05 7.05 -14.81
C GLU A 7 -8.10 7.75 -13.93
N PHE A 8 -7.72 8.04 -12.68
CA PHE A 8 -8.55 8.77 -11.73
C PHE A 8 -7.94 10.13 -11.44
N ASP A 9 -8.47 11.16 -12.11
CA ASP A 9 -8.03 12.55 -11.98
C ASP A 9 -9.22 13.50 -11.70
N PRO A 10 -9.56 13.77 -10.42
CA PRO A 10 -8.94 13.26 -9.20
C PRO A 10 -9.47 11.88 -8.77
N ALA A 11 -8.70 11.16 -7.97
CA ALA A 11 -9.18 10.00 -7.22
C ALA A 11 -10.01 10.45 -6.01
N GLU A 12 -11.15 9.80 -5.78
CA GLU A 12 -12.03 10.09 -4.63
C GLU A 12 -11.57 9.37 -3.36
N PHE A 13 -10.96 8.19 -3.52
CA PHE A 13 -10.32 7.47 -2.44
C PHE A 13 -9.11 6.67 -2.93
N ALA A 14 -8.20 6.41 -2.01
CA ALA A 14 -7.09 5.47 -2.18
C ALA A 14 -6.79 4.83 -0.82
N THR A 15 -6.59 3.52 -0.79
CA THR A 15 -6.36 2.77 0.43
C THR A 15 -5.45 1.56 0.21
N LEU A 16 -4.83 1.11 1.29
CA LEU A 16 -4.11 -0.15 1.35
C LEU A 16 -4.83 -1.08 2.34
N GLY A 17 -4.99 -2.34 1.94
CA GLY A 17 -5.41 -3.41 2.82
C GLY A 17 -4.63 -4.69 2.58
N THR A 18 -4.98 -5.73 3.31
CA THR A 18 -4.38 -7.05 3.17
C THR A 18 -5.42 -8.14 3.31
N HIS A 19 -5.27 -9.21 2.55
CA HIS A 19 -5.95 -10.48 2.80
C HIS A 19 -4.95 -11.53 3.28
N GLY A 20 -5.41 -12.50 4.07
CA GLY A 20 -4.59 -13.60 4.60
C GLY A 20 -4.00 -13.37 6.00
N ARG A 21 -3.33 -14.40 6.54
CA ARG A 21 -2.72 -14.39 7.88
C ARG A 21 -1.35 -13.71 7.86
N PRO A 22 -0.87 -13.13 8.99
CA PRO A 22 0.50 -12.59 9.08
C PRO A 22 1.54 -13.63 8.64
N GLY A 23 2.33 -13.31 7.60
CA GLY A 23 3.29 -14.23 6.96
C GLY A 23 2.85 -14.74 5.58
N GLU A 24 1.55 -14.71 5.29
CA GLU A 24 0.92 -15.12 4.02
C GLU A 24 0.04 -13.99 3.46
N ARG A 25 0.28 -12.75 3.90
CA ARG A 25 -0.53 -11.61 3.49
C ARG A 25 -0.23 -11.22 2.06
N VAL A 26 -1.29 -11.06 1.27
CA VAL A 26 -1.25 -10.29 0.03
C VAL A 26 -1.64 -8.85 0.34
N PHE A 27 -0.94 -7.90 -0.25
CA PHE A 27 -1.22 -6.48 -0.08
C PHE A 27 -2.00 -5.99 -1.29
N LEU A 28 -3.11 -5.31 -1.03
CA LEU A 28 -4.05 -4.84 -2.05
C LEU A 28 -4.17 -3.33 -1.95
N PHE A 29 -3.72 -2.64 -2.98
CA PHE A 29 -3.94 -1.21 -3.15
C PHE A 29 -5.23 -1.01 -3.92
N GLN A 30 -6.12 -0.16 -3.43
CA GLN A 30 -7.40 0.11 -4.07
C GLN A 30 -7.59 1.62 -4.20
N ALA A 31 -8.00 2.06 -5.39
CA ALA A 31 -8.36 3.45 -5.66
C ALA A 31 -9.59 3.50 -6.55
N GLY A 32 -10.28 4.64 -6.57
CA GLY A 32 -11.49 4.79 -7.36
C GLY A 32 -11.99 6.23 -7.43
N ALA A 33 -12.87 6.47 -8.40
CA ALA A 33 -13.60 7.71 -8.60
C ALA A 33 -14.92 7.42 -9.34
N ASN A 34 -15.97 8.22 -9.13
CA ASN A 34 -17.26 8.11 -9.84
C ASN A 34 -17.89 6.70 -9.82
N GLY A 35 -17.67 5.93 -8.75
CA GLY A 35 -18.16 4.55 -8.61
C GLY A 35 -17.33 3.49 -9.34
N GLU A 36 -16.30 3.87 -10.09
CA GLU A 36 -15.31 2.94 -10.63
C GLU A 36 -14.20 2.68 -9.60
N ILE A 37 -13.74 1.44 -9.52
CA ILE A 37 -12.76 0.97 -8.55
C ILE A 37 -11.76 0.06 -9.27
N VAL A 38 -10.47 0.26 -9.00
CA VAL A 38 -9.43 -0.70 -9.35
C VAL A 38 -8.76 -1.24 -8.08
N THR A 39 -8.53 -2.55 -8.05
CA THR A 39 -7.71 -3.20 -7.02
C THR A 39 -6.43 -3.71 -7.67
N LEU A 40 -5.28 -3.41 -7.07
CA LEU A 40 -3.96 -3.80 -7.53
C LEU A 40 -3.27 -4.67 -6.49
N LEU A 41 -2.61 -5.74 -6.95
CA LEU A 41 -1.73 -6.53 -6.10
C LEU A 41 -0.36 -5.85 -6.04
N VAL A 42 0.07 -5.47 -4.84
CA VAL A 42 1.29 -4.68 -4.61
C VAL A 42 2.23 -5.37 -3.64
N GLU A 43 3.51 -5.03 -3.69
CA GLU A 43 4.50 -5.57 -2.74
C GLU A 43 4.61 -4.71 -1.48
N LYS A 44 4.84 -5.36 -0.34
CA LYS A 44 4.99 -4.67 0.96
C LYS A 44 6.06 -3.57 0.91
N LEU A 45 7.20 -3.87 0.28
CA LEU A 45 8.34 -2.95 0.20
C LEU A 45 8.05 -1.75 -0.72
N GLN A 46 7.34 -1.97 -1.83
CA GLN A 46 6.89 -0.91 -2.73
C GLN A 46 5.98 0.07 -1.98
N MET A 47 4.99 -0.44 -1.24
CA MET A 47 4.10 0.41 -0.46
C MET A 47 4.84 1.17 0.64
N ALA A 48 5.75 0.51 1.36
CA ALA A 48 6.57 1.18 2.38
C ALA A 48 7.44 2.31 1.80
N ALA A 49 7.98 2.12 0.60
CA ALA A 49 8.73 3.16 -0.12
C ALA A 49 7.82 4.31 -0.56
N LEU A 50 6.65 3.99 -1.13
CA LEU A 50 5.65 4.98 -1.56
C LEU A 50 5.19 5.86 -0.39
N ALA A 51 4.90 5.29 0.79
CA ALA A 51 4.49 6.05 1.95
C ALA A 51 5.55 7.07 2.41
N ARG A 52 6.83 6.68 2.36
CA ARG A 52 7.95 7.59 2.66
C ARG A 52 8.09 8.68 1.60
N ALA A 53 7.99 8.31 0.33
CA ALA A 53 8.06 9.25 -0.78
C ALA A 53 6.93 10.30 -0.72
N ILE A 54 5.70 9.87 -0.41
CA ILE A 54 4.57 10.79 -0.17
C ILE A 54 4.86 11.71 1.01
N ALA A 55 5.36 11.18 2.13
CA ALA A 55 5.68 12.00 3.30
C ALA A 55 6.71 13.10 2.97
N THR A 56 7.78 12.75 2.24
CA THR A 56 8.79 13.72 1.77
C THR A 56 8.19 14.73 0.79
N ALA A 57 7.41 14.27 -0.19
CA ALA A 57 6.74 15.15 -1.16
C ALA A 57 5.83 16.19 -0.50
N LEU A 58 5.17 15.83 0.61
CA LEU A 58 4.29 16.73 1.35
C LEU A 58 5.05 17.81 2.13
N GLU A 59 6.35 17.66 2.39
CA GLU A 59 7.17 18.69 3.04
C GLU A 59 7.35 19.92 2.13
N ASP A 60 7.37 19.70 0.82
CA ASP A 60 7.49 20.76 -0.20
C ASP A 60 6.15 21.44 -0.53
N LEU A 61 5.03 20.89 -0.03
CA LEU A 61 3.69 21.42 -0.25
C LEU A 61 3.16 22.15 0.97
N ALA A 62 2.12 22.97 0.77
CA ALA A 62 1.36 23.51 1.89
C ALA A 62 0.83 22.38 2.77
N ARG A 63 0.91 22.58 4.10
CA ARG A 63 0.46 21.59 5.09
C ARG A 63 -0.97 21.12 4.76
N PRO A 64 -1.23 19.81 4.70
CA PRO A 64 -2.57 19.28 4.51
C PRO A 64 -3.55 19.82 5.54
N GLY A 65 -4.79 20.05 5.12
CA GLY A 65 -5.91 20.38 6.00
C GLY A 65 -6.43 19.18 6.78
N GLU A 66 -7.75 19.08 6.91
CA GLU A 66 -8.40 17.92 7.51
C GLU A 66 -8.25 16.68 6.61
N LEU A 67 -7.75 15.59 7.19
CA LEU A 67 -7.53 14.36 6.44
C LEU A 67 -8.85 13.57 6.31
N PRO A 68 -9.24 13.10 5.10
CA PRO A 68 -10.44 12.29 4.92
C PRO A 68 -10.36 11.01 5.75
N PRO A 69 -11.48 10.36 6.12
CA PRO A 69 -11.45 9.11 6.87
C PRO A 69 -10.74 7.99 6.07
N THR A 70 -10.19 7.02 6.80
CA THR A 70 -9.64 5.81 6.17
C THR A 70 -10.77 4.97 5.59
N THR A 71 -10.67 4.63 4.30
CA THR A 71 -11.64 3.75 3.62
C THR A 71 -11.15 2.31 3.67
N PRO A 72 -11.98 1.32 4.07
CA PRO A 72 -11.61 -0.10 3.99
C PRO A 72 -11.57 -0.59 2.54
N LEU A 73 -11.01 -1.78 2.31
CA LEU A 73 -11.16 -2.44 1.01
C LEU A 73 -12.64 -2.70 0.72
N THR A 74 -13.05 -2.49 -0.52
CA THR A 74 -14.37 -2.88 -1.01
C THR A 74 -14.31 -4.32 -1.47
N GLU A 75 -15.24 -5.15 -1.02
CA GLU A 75 -15.29 -6.56 -1.41
C GLU A 75 -16.28 -6.76 -2.58
N PRO A 76 -15.96 -7.63 -3.56
CA PRO A 76 -14.74 -8.47 -3.64
C PRO A 76 -13.52 -7.69 -4.12
N ALA A 77 -12.40 -7.76 -3.39
CA ALA A 77 -11.16 -7.07 -3.75
C ALA A 77 -10.29 -7.88 -4.74
N GLU A 78 -10.84 -8.22 -5.91
CA GLU A 78 -10.15 -8.99 -6.93
C GLU A 78 -9.09 -8.14 -7.67
N PRO A 79 -7.79 -8.53 -7.66
CA PRO A 79 -6.75 -7.72 -8.30
C PRO A 79 -6.87 -7.71 -9.82
N ALA A 80 -6.86 -6.52 -10.42
CA ALA A 80 -6.76 -6.35 -11.86
C ALA A 80 -5.39 -6.82 -12.37
N PHE A 81 -4.30 -6.42 -11.70
CA PHE A 81 -2.94 -6.83 -12.04
C PHE A 81 -1.98 -6.76 -10.85
N ARG A 82 -0.79 -7.36 -11.02
CA ARG A 82 0.34 -7.24 -10.09
C ARG A 82 1.22 -6.08 -10.51
N VAL A 83 1.51 -5.17 -9.59
CA VAL A 83 2.34 -3.99 -9.86
C VAL A 83 3.83 -4.36 -9.82
N GLY A 84 4.52 -4.18 -10.93
CA GLY A 84 5.97 -4.30 -11.03
C GLY A 84 6.68 -3.01 -10.62
N GLU A 85 6.10 -1.86 -10.99
CA GLU A 85 6.69 -0.54 -10.75
C GLU A 85 5.63 0.46 -10.24
N LEU A 86 6.02 1.25 -9.23
CA LEU A 86 5.26 2.40 -8.73
C LEU A 86 6.08 3.67 -8.90
N GLN A 87 5.48 4.69 -9.50
CA GLN A 87 6.07 6.00 -9.66
C GLN A 87 5.24 7.03 -8.91
N LEU A 88 5.91 8.03 -8.32
CA LEU A 88 5.29 9.16 -7.65
C LEU A 88 5.81 10.45 -8.27
N ALA A 89 4.90 11.30 -8.71
CA ALA A 89 5.18 12.67 -9.13
C ALA A 89 4.40 13.66 -8.26
N VAL A 90 4.90 14.89 -8.18
CA VAL A 90 4.27 15.98 -7.43
C VAL A 90 4.10 17.15 -8.37
N ASP A 91 2.87 17.67 -8.44
CA ASP A 91 2.59 18.96 -9.05
C ASP A 91 2.45 19.99 -7.93
N VAL A 92 3.48 20.83 -7.78
CA VAL A 92 3.56 21.84 -6.71
C VAL A 92 2.55 22.96 -6.93
N ASP A 93 2.32 23.35 -8.18
CA ASP A 93 1.43 24.45 -8.54
C ASP A 93 -0.04 24.06 -8.31
N ALA A 94 -0.42 22.84 -8.74
CA ALA A 94 -1.74 22.29 -8.48
C ALA A 94 -1.89 21.75 -7.04
N GLY A 95 -0.77 21.51 -6.35
CA GLY A 95 -0.74 20.93 -5.00
C GLY A 95 -1.32 19.52 -4.97
N VAL A 96 -0.99 18.69 -5.96
CA VAL A 96 -1.46 17.30 -6.06
C VAL A 96 -0.30 16.33 -6.20
N LEU A 97 -0.53 15.08 -5.82
CA LEU A 97 0.42 13.99 -6.00
C LEU A 97 -0.15 13.00 -7.01
N VAL A 98 0.67 12.57 -7.96
CA VAL A 98 0.27 11.61 -8.99
C VAL A 98 1.02 10.30 -8.76
N ILE A 99 0.27 9.22 -8.60
CA ILE A 99 0.82 7.87 -8.52
C ILE A 99 0.55 7.16 -9.83
N GLU A 100 1.58 6.59 -10.44
CA GLU A 100 1.44 5.66 -11.55
C GLU A 100 1.83 4.25 -11.13
N ALA A 101 1.01 3.27 -11.48
CA ALA A 101 1.25 1.86 -11.27
C ALA A 101 1.36 1.14 -12.60
N ILE A 102 2.43 0.37 -12.78
CA ILE A 102 2.73 -0.35 -14.01
C ILE A 102 2.75 -1.84 -13.70
N GLU A 103 2.07 -2.63 -14.53
CA GLU A 103 2.02 -4.08 -14.39
C GLU A 103 3.41 -4.72 -14.49
N ASP A 104 3.63 -5.75 -13.68
CA ASP A 104 4.80 -6.62 -13.74
C ASP A 104 4.81 -7.37 -15.09
N GLU A 105 5.72 -6.97 -15.97
CA GLU A 105 5.88 -7.51 -17.32
C GLU A 105 6.43 -8.94 -17.24
N ARG A 106 5.51 -9.91 -17.33
CA ARG A 106 5.85 -11.34 -17.34
C ARG A 106 5.93 -11.94 -18.74
N ASP A 107 5.42 -11.22 -19.74
CA ASP A 107 5.39 -11.63 -21.14
C ASP A 107 5.82 -10.44 -22.01
N VAL A 108 6.90 -10.61 -22.78
CA VAL A 108 7.52 -9.58 -23.61
C VAL A 108 6.65 -9.20 -24.82
N ASP A 109 5.66 -10.02 -25.16
CA ASP A 109 4.77 -9.80 -26.29
C ASP A 109 3.47 -9.05 -25.89
N VAL A 110 3.30 -8.72 -24.61
CA VAL A 110 2.11 -8.03 -24.08
C VAL A 110 2.50 -6.69 -23.46
N GLU A 111 1.89 -5.61 -23.95
CA GLU A 111 2.10 -4.28 -23.38
C GLU A 111 1.57 -4.22 -21.93
N PRO A 112 2.39 -3.79 -20.94
CA PRO A 112 1.99 -3.81 -19.54
C PRO A 112 0.85 -2.83 -19.28
N ARG A 113 -0.15 -3.27 -18.50
CA ARG A 113 -1.26 -2.39 -18.09
C ARG A 113 -0.76 -1.31 -17.14
N ARG A 114 -1.34 -0.12 -17.24
CA ARG A 114 -0.99 1.04 -16.41
C ARG A 114 -2.23 1.64 -15.77
N ALA A 115 -2.06 2.13 -14.55
CA ALA A 115 -3.06 2.89 -13.82
C ALA A 115 -2.46 4.19 -13.28
N ARG A 116 -3.23 5.28 -13.28
CA ARG A 116 -2.82 6.60 -12.81
C ARG A 116 -3.83 7.16 -11.81
N PHE A 117 -3.33 7.72 -10.71
CA PHE A 117 -4.13 8.24 -9.61
C PHE A 117 -3.64 9.64 -9.23
N THR A 118 -4.44 10.67 -9.46
CA THR A 118 -4.17 12.02 -8.95
C THR A 118 -4.84 12.19 -7.59
N LEU A 119 -4.04 12.52 -6.58
CA LEU A 119 -4.46 12.62 -5.19
C LEU A 119 -4.31 14.06 -4.71
N SER A 120 -5.32 14.56 -3.99
CA SER A 120 -5.13 15.75 -3.15
C SER A 120 -4.09 15.48 -2.06
N ARG A 121 -3.49 16.53 -1.51
CA ARG A 121 -2.51 16.41 -0.40
C ARG A 121 -3.11 15.70 0.80
N GLU A 122 -4.36 15.99 1.12
CA GLU A 122 -5.10 15.41 2.23
C GLU A 122 -5.31 13.90 2.02
N LEU A 123 -5.68 13.49 0.80
CA LEU A 123 -5.85 12.07 0.48
C LEU A 123 -4.50 11.35 0.42
N ALA A 124 -3.46 11.96 -0.13
CA ALA A 124 -2.11 11.42 -0.14
C ALA A 124 -1.56 11.24 1.28
N ALA A 125 -1.71 12.23 2.16
CA ALA A 125 -1.32 12.14 3.56
C ALA A 125 -2.08 11.02 4.30
N ARG A 126 -3.39 10.91 4.08
CA ARG A 126 -4.20 9.81 4.61
C ARG A 126 -3.71 8.45 4.13
N LEU A 127 -3.42 8.34 2.84
CA LEU A 127 -2.89 7.12 2.22
C LEU A 127 -1.54 6.73 2.83
N ALA A 128 -0.60 7.66 2.99
CA ALA A 128 0.70 7.40 3.58
C ALA A 128 0.59 6.85 5.02
N ILE A 129 -0.29 7.45 5.85
CA ILE A 129 -0.59 6.95 7.20
C ILE A 129 -1.16 5.53 7.14
N ARG A 130 -2.16 5.31 6.28
CA ARG A 130 -2.79 3.99 6.13
C ARG A 130 -1.79 2.92 5.70
N ILE A 131 -0.90 3.26 4.76
CA ILE A 131 0.15 2.34 4.33
C ILE A 131 1.06 1.98 5.50
N ALA A 132 1.54 2.98 6.26
CA ALA A 132 2.39 2.75 7.41
C ALA A 132 1.72 1.81 8.42
N GLU A 133 0.46 2.08 8.79
CA GLU A 133 -0.32 1.23 9.69
C GLU A 133 -0.39 -0.23 9.21
N VAL A 134 -0.68 -0.46 7.93
CA VAL A 134 -0.86 -1.80 7.37
C VAL A 134 0.47 -2.54 7.23
N VAL A 135 1.53 -1.83 6.84
CA VAL A 135 2.89 -2.38 6.69
C VAL A 135 3.50 -2.75 8.05
N GLU A 136 3.24 -1.94 9.08
CA GLU A 136 3.76 -2.11 10.45
C GLU A 136 3.04 -3.18 11.25
N GLN A 137 1.85 -3.64 10.82
CA GLN A 137 1.15 -4.81 11.38
C GLN A 137 1.86 -6.15 11.06
N GLY A 138 3.19 -6.18 11.16
CA GLY A 138 4.01 -7.37 11.03
C GLY A 138 3.75 -8.37 12.15
N ARG A 139 4.44 -9.52 12.06
CA ARG A 139 4.42 -10.54 13.13
C ARG A 139 4.88 -9.89 14.45
N PRO A 140 4.18 -10.10 15.57
CA PRO A 140 4.63 -9.61 16.87
C PRO A 140 6.04 -10.15 17.13
N THR A 141 6.95 -9.31 17.59
CA THR A 141 8.31 -9.73 17.95
C THR A 141 8.30 -10.37 19.32
N CYS A 142 9.06 -11.43 19.51
CA CYS A 142 9.25 -12.06 20.80
C CYS A 142 9.89 -11.07 21.78
N PRO A 143 9.27 -10.78 22.95
CA PRO A 143 9.83 -9.82 23.90
C PRO A 143 11.13 -10.32 24.53
N LEU A 144 11.42 -11.63 24.43
CA LEU A 144 12.65 -12.21 24.91
C LEU A 144 13.76 -12.07 23.88
N CYS A 145 13.63 -12.59 22.65
CA CYS A 145 14.75 -12.64 21.69
C CYS A 145 14.70 -11.58 20.58
N GLY A 146 13.58 -10.87 20.41
CA GLY A 146 13.36 -9.91 19.32
C GLY A 146 12.97 -10.51 17.98
N TYR A 147 12.99 -11.85 17.82
CA TYR A 147 12.60 -12.49 16.56
C TYR A 147 11.09 -12.46 16.32
N PRO A 148 10.63 -12.41 15.05
CA PRO A 148 9.22 -12.47 14.70
C PRO A 148 8.54 -13.76 15.18
N ILE A 149 7.34 -13.64 15.75
CA ILE A 149 6.51 -14.78 16.16
C ILE A 149 5.62 -15.21 15.00
N ASN A 150 5.77 -16.47 14.57
CA ASN A 150 4.86 -17.06 13.57
C ASN A 150 3.49 -17.37 14.21
N PRO A 151 2.42 -17.46 13.40
CA PRO A 151 1.11 -17.89 13.88
C PRO A 151 1.13 -19.25 14.61
N GLU A 152 2.00 -20.17 14.18
CA GLU A 152 2.18 -21.51 14.79
C GLU A 152 3.01 -21.49 16.09
N GLY A 153 3.52 -20.31 16.47
CA GLY A 153 4.45 -20.08 17.57
C GLY A 153 5.88 -19.83 17.12
N HIS A 154 6.75 -19.49 18.07
CA HIS A 154 8.18 -19.25 17.82
C HIS A 154 9.04 -20.05 18.79
N ALA A 155 10.07 -20.71 18.27
CA ALA A 155 11.09 -21.37 19.08
C ALA A 155 12.14 -20.33 19.50
N CYS A 156 11.97 -19.76 20.69
CA CYS A 156 12.85 -18.71 21.19
C CYS A 156 14.24 -19.27 21.55
N PRO A 157 15.34 -18.80 20.92
CA PRO A 157 16.68 -19.28 21.25
C PRO A 157 17.09 -18.95 22.69
N ARG A 158 16.56 -17.86 23.27
CA ARG A 158 16.83 -17.48 24.67
C ARG A 158 16.19 -18.44 25.69
N THR A 159 15.20 -19.23 25.28
CA THR A 159 14.56 -20.25 26.12
C THR A 159 14.85 -21.67 25.62
N ASN A 160 15.87 -21.87 24.78
CA ASN A 160 16.16 -23.14 24.11
C ASN A 160 14.92 -23.77 23.43
N GLY A 161 14.03 -22.94 22.89
CA GLY A 161 12.81 -23.39 22.21
C GLY A 161 11.61 -23.67 23.12
N HIS A 162 11.74 -23.54 24.45
CA HIS A 162 10.60 -23.68 25.35
C HIS A 162 9.60 -22.52 25.19
N ARG A 163 8.32 -22.86 25.00
CA ARG A 163 7.21 -21.90 25.02
C ARG A 163 6.91 -21.52 26.47
N ALA A 164 6.46 -20.29 26.72
CA ALA A 164 5.86 -19.96 28.01
C ALA A 164 4.69 -20.92 28.28
N PRO A 165 4.47 -21.39 29.51
CA PRO A 165 3.33 -22.24 29.81
C PRO A 165 2.05 -21.52 29.38
N ALA A 166 1.20 -22.20 28.61
CA ALA A 166 -0.10 -21.66 28.24
C ALA A 166 -0.85 -21.34 29.53
N ARG A 167 -1.27 -20.07 29.70
CA ARG A 167 -2.18 -19.66 30.77
C ARG A 167 -3.61 -19.95 30.35
#